data_AF-A0A1G2XDG3-F1
#
_entry.id   AF-A0A1G2XDG3-F1
#
_cell.length_a   1.000
_cell.length_b   1.000
_cell.length_c   1.000
_cell.angle_alpha   90.00
_cell.angle_beta   90.00
_cell.angle_gamma   90.00
#
_symmetry.space_group_name_H-M   'P 1'
#
loop_
_entity.id
_entity.type
_entity.pdbx_description
1 polymer ?
#
loop_
_entity_poly.entity_id
_entity_poly.type
_entity_poly.pdbx_seq_one_letter_code
_entity_poly.pdbx_strand_id
1 'polypeptide(L)'
;MVRQTGGRGQFGDVWITVEPLYNEDGSYSKEIEFESKIIGGSVPREYWSAVEHGSKEALTSGVLAGYPMVGVKICMTDGSYHPVDSSELAFEQAGAIGAVEAVKKATPILLEPIMKLQVVVPDSNFGTVQGSIISKRGMITDSRMHGAMRILEAKVPLAEMFGYSSEIRSLTAGRGTFSMEPSSYERVPANIAEKILETFS
;
A
#
# COMPACT_ATOMS: atom_id res chain seq x y z
N MET A 1 -34.36 24.07 -39.46
CA MET A 1 -33.56 22.85 -39.19
C MET A 1 -32.41 23.27 -38.30
N VAL A 2 -32.61 23.17 -36.98
CA VAL A 2 -31.62 23.59 -35.99
C VAL A 2 -30.49 22.57 -36.01
N ARG A 3 -29.28 23.05 -36.29
CA ARG A 3 -28.04 22.28 -36.26
C ARG A 3 -27.84 21.83 -34.81
N GLN A 4 -28.22 20.58 -34.54
CA GLN A 4 -28.09 19.93 -33.26
C GLN A 4 -26.60 19.93 -32.87
N THR A 5 -26.31 20.42 -31.68
CA THR A 5 -24.98 20.56 -31.08
C THR A 5 -24.24 19.22 -31.09
N GLY A 6 -23.31 19.06 -32.03
CA GLY A 6 -22.32 17.99 -32.03
C GLY A 6 -21.32 18.20 -30.90
N GLY A 7 -21.70 17.83 -29.68
CA GLY A 7 -20.74 17.61 -28.61
C GLY A 7 -19.82 16.47 -29.02
N ARG A 8 -18.50 16.65 -28.90
CA ARG A 8 -17.55 15.54 -29.00
C ARG A 8 -17.99 14.46 -28.02
N GLY A 9 -18.34 13.26 -28.50
CA GLY A 9 -18.52 12.13 -27.60
C GLY A 9 -17.21 11.87 -26.86
N GLN A 10 -17.31 11.38 -25.63
CA GLN A 10 -16.15 10.84 -24.91
C GLN A 10 -16.33 9.31 -24.91
N PHE A 11 -15.43 8.60 -25.60
CA PHE A 11 -15.43 7.14 -25.65
C PHE A 11 -14.07 6.58 -25.26
N GLY A 12 -14.04 5.79 -24.19
CA GLY A 12 -12.89 5.00 -23.77
C GLY A 12 -13.39 3.71 -23.15
N ASP A 13 -12.84 2.58 -23.61
CA ASP A 13 -13.19 1.25 -23.13
C ASP A 13 -11.91 0.45 -22.91
N VAL A 14 -11.74 -0.08 -21.70
CA VAL A 14 -10.54 -0.82 -21.28
C VAL A 14 -10.94 -1.99 -20.40
N TRP A 15 -10.26 -3.12 -20.60
CA TRP A 15 -10.43 -4.33 -19.82
C TRP A 15 -9.21 -4.50 -18.92
N ILE A 16 -9.43 -4.28 -17.63
CA ILE A 16 -8.38 -4.30 -16.63
C ILE A 16 -8.53 -5.54 -15.75
N THR A 17 -7.41 -6.21 -15.52
CA THR A 17 -7.27 -7.22 -14.47
C THR A 17 -6.28 -6.70 -13.43
N VAL A 18 -6.46 -7.12 -12.18
CA VAL A 18 -5.57 -6.74 -11.08
C VAL A 18 -5.11 -7.97 -10.33
N GLU A 19 -3.86 -7.96 -9.89
CA GLU A 19 -3.27 -8.99 -9.06
C GLU A 19 -2.38 -8.37 -7.97
N PRO A 20 -2.16 -9.06 -6.84
CA PRO A 20 -1.20 -8.60 -5.84
C PRO A 20 0.21 -8.53 -6.41
N LEU A 21 0.92 -7.45 -6.12
CA LEU A 21 2.33 -7.26 -6.47
C LEU A 21 3.20 -7.52 -5.25
N TYR A 22 4.18 -8.40 -5.41
CA TYR A 22 5.13 -8.79 -4.38
C TYR A 22 6.55 -8.35 -4.77
N ASN A 23 7.38 -8.04 -3.77
CA ASN A 23 8.82 -7.91 -3.92
C ASN A 23 9.46 -9.31 -4.09
N GLU A 24 10.75 -9.34 -4.46
CA GLU A 24 11.50 -10.60 -4.62
C GLU A 24 11.55 -11.46 -3.33
N ASP A 25 11.45 -10.81 -2.16
CA ASP A 25 11.43 -11.48 -0.85
C ASP A 25 10.04 -12.01 -0.44
N GLY A 26 9.03 -11.83 -1.30
CA GLY A 26 7.64 -12.25 -1.07
C GLY A 26 6.80 -11.29 -0.22
N SER A 27 7.35 -10.16 0.22
CA SER A 27 6.58 -9.10 0.88
C SER A 27 5.75 -8.30 -0.13
N TYR A 28 4.66 -7.66 0.30
CA TYR A 28 3.88 -6.79 -0.58
C TYR A 28 4.73 -5.61 -1.07
N SER A 29 4.70 -5.35 -2.38
CA SER A 29 5.36 -4.18 -2.96
C SER A 29 4.69 -2.89 -2.46
N LYS A 30 5.48 -1.82 -2.38
CA LYS A 30 4.97 -0.47 -2.10
C LYS A 30 4.46 0.22 -3.37
N GLU A 31 4.73 -0.36 -4.52
CA GLU A 31 4.48 0.23 -5.82
C GLU A 31 3.17 -0.26 -6.41
N ILE A 32 2.71 0.47 -7.43
CA ILE A 32 1.67 0.03 -8.34
C ILE A 32 2.35 -0.16 -9.70
N GLU A 33 2.33 -1.38 -10.20
CA GLU A 33 2.84 -1.70 -11.53
C GLU A 33 1.69 -1.63 -12.54
N PHE A 34 1.97 -1.12 -13.74
CA PHE A 34 1.04 -1.16 -14.85
C PHE A 34 1.70 -1.88 -16.03
N GLU A 35 0.99 -2.82 -16.62
CA GLU A 35 1.40 -3.47 -17.85
C GLU A 35 0.26 -3.50 -18.88
N SER A 36 0.62 -3.48 -20.15
CA SER A 36 -0.29 -3.69 -21.27
C SER A 36 -0.01 -5.04 -21.93
N LYS A 37 -1.05 -5.88 -22.01
CA LYS A 37 -1.07 -7.17 -22.71
C LYS A 37 -1.95 -7.13 -23.97
N ILE A 38 -2.27 -5.93 -24.49
CA ILE A 38 -3.09 -5.76 -25.69
C ILE A 38 -2.49 -6.52 -26.88
N ILE A 39 -3.30 -7.37 -27.50
CA ILE A 39 -2.98 -8.08 -28.74
C ILE A 39 -3.77 -7.47 -29.89
N GLY A 40 -3.13 -7.21 -31.03
CA GLY A 40 -3.83 -6.77 -32.24
C GLY A 40 -4.27 -5.31 -32.30
N GLY A 41 -3.93 -4.49 -31.30
CA GLY A 41 -4.10 -3.03 -31.36
C GLY A 41 -5.52 -2.52 -31.12
N SER A 42 -6.33 -3.25 -30.35
CA SER A 42 -7.70 -2.84 -29.97
C SER A 42 -7.76 -1.51 -29.20
N VAL A 43 -6.66 -1.14 -28.54
CA VAL A 43 -6.42 0.20 -27.99
C VAL A 43 -5.11 0.77 -28.57
N PRO A 44 -5.14 1.91 -29.28
CA PRO A 44 -3.95 2.57 -29.81
C PRO A 44 -2.91 2.90 -28.72
N ARG A 45 -1.62 2.76 -29.06
CA ARG A 45 -0.51 2.90 -28.09
C ARG A 45 -0.40 4.29 -27.49
N GLU A 46 -0.84 5.31 -28.20
CA GLU A 46 -0.86 6.70 -27.73
C GLU A 46 -1.76 6.91 -26.50
N TYR A 47 -2.75 6.03 -26.26
CA TYR A 47 -3.63 6.13 -25.10
C TYR A 47 -3.14 5.36 -23.87
N TRP A 48 -2.12 4.52 -24.00
CA TRP A 48 -1.70 3.61 -22.92
C TRP A 48 -1.19 4.38 -21.70
N SER A 49 -0.46 5.48 -21.90
CA SER A 49 0.00 6.33 -20.80
C SER A 49 -1.15 7.00 -20.06
N ALA A 50 -2.23 7.34 -20.75
CA ALA A 50 -3.42 7.93 -20.14
C ALA A 50 -4.16 6.90 -19.28
N VAL A 51 -4.33 5.68 -19.78
CA VAL A 51 -4.91 4.57 -19.01
C VAL A 51 -4.07 4.28 -17.76
N GLU A 52 -2.75 4.20 -17.90
CA GLU A 52 -1.83 4.00 -16.78
C GLU A 52 -1.98 5.11 -15.74
N HIS A 53 -1.95 6.37 -16.18
CA HIS A 53 -2.07 7.53 -15.31
C HIS A 53 -3.39 7.51 -14.54
N GLY A 54 -4.52 7.39 -15.24
CA GLY A 54 -5.84 7.36 -14.62
C GLY A 54 -6.01 6.17 -13.67
N SER A 55 -5.47 5.00 -14.03
CA SER A 55 -5.50 3.82 -13.16
C SER A 55 -4.72 4.04 -11.86
N LYS A 56 -3.48 4.55 -11.95
CA LYS A 56 -2.64 4.81 -10.77
C LYS A 56 -3.21 5.92 -9.89
N GLU A 57 -3.68 7.01 -10.50
CA GLU A 57 -4.24 8.15 -9.80
C GLU A 57 -5.50 7.75 -9.02
N ALA A 58 -6.39 6.96 -9.63
CA ALA A 58 -7.60 6.49 -8.97
C ALA A 58 -7.34 5.59 -7.75
N LEU A 59 -6.18 4.94 -7.69
CA LEU A 59 -5.77 4.08 -6.58
C LEU A 59 -5.00 4.83 -5.48
N THR A 60 -4.74 6.14 -5.63
CA THR A 60 -4.20 6.98 -4.55
C THR A 60 -5.19 7.15 -3.38
N SER A 61 -6.48 7.02 -3.66
CA SER A 61 -7.56 6.91 -2.67
C SER A 61 -8.20 5.53 -2.77
N GLY A 62 -7.72 4.60 -1.95
CA GLY A 62 -8.13 3.20 -2.01
C GLY A 62 -9.56 2.95 -1.54
N VAL A 63 -10.07 1.78 -1.91
CA VAL A 63 -11.52 1.48 -1.86
C VAL A 63 -12.07 1.10 -0.48
N LEU A 64 -11.21 0.81 0.49
CA LEU A 64 -11.61 0.30 1.80
C LEU A 64 -11.81 1.39 2.86
N ALA A 65 -10.87 2.30 2.99
CA ALA A 65 -10.85 3.33 4.04
C ALA A 65 -10.17 4.63 3.56
N GLY A 66 -10.13 4.85 2.24
CA GLY A 66 -9.46 6.01 1.64
C GLY A 66 -7.93 6.00 1.74
N TYR A 67 -7.32 4.92 2.26
CA TYR A 67 -5.86 4.76 2.26
C TYR A 67 -5.34 4.48 0.85
N PRO A 68 -4.14 4.95 0.48
CA PRO A 68 -3.54 4.65 -0.81
C PRO A 68 -3.35 3.15 -0.98
N MET A 69 -3.68 2.64 -2.15
CA MET A 69 -3.40 1.25 -2.51
C MET A 69 -1.92 1.08 -2.78
N VAL A 70 -1.38 -0.06 -2.37
CA VAL A 70 0.00 -0.50 -2.66
C VAL A 70 -0.03 -1.99 -3.01
N GLY A 71 1.02 -2.46 -3.67
CA GLY A 71 1.17 -3.89 -3.96
C GLY A 71 0.12 -4.37 -4.94
N VAL A 72 -0.16 -3.56 -5.97
CA VAL A 72 -1.14 -3.89 -7.01
C VAL A 72 -0.43 -3.86 -8.36
N LYS A 73 -0.60 -4.93 -9.13
CA LYS A 73 -0.26 -4.96 -10.54
C LYS A 73 -1.53 -4.85 -11.36
N ILE A 74 -1.57 -3.85 -12.23
CA ILE A 74 -2.69 -3.53 -13.12
C ILE A 74 -2.30 -3.99 -14.52
N CYS A 75 -3.12 -4.86 -15.10
CA CYS A 75 -2.89 -5.41 -16.42
C CYS A 75 -4.04 -5.00 -17.35
N MET A 76 -3.75 -4.12 -18.32
CA MET A 76 -4.68 -3.82 -19.41
C MET A 76 -4.61 -4.95 -20.45
N THR A 77 -5.71 -5.69 -20.58
CA THR A 77 -5.77 -6.95 -21.34
C THR A 77 -6.48 -6.80 -22.67
N ASP A 78 -7.47 -5.92 -22.76
CA ASP A 78 -8.20 -5.60 -23.98
C ASP A 78 -8.85 -4.20 -23.86
N GLY A 79 -9.60 -3.80 -24.87
CA GLY A 79 -10.42 -2.59 -24.87
C GLY A 79 -10.97 -2.28 -26.25
N SER A 80 -11.53 -1.08 -26.40
CA SER A 80 -11.97 -0.60 -27.70
C SER A 80 -11.86 0.92 -27.80
N TYR A 81 -11.75 1.43 -29.02
CA TYR A 81 -11.70 2.88 -29.28
C TYR A 81 -12.63 3.27 -30.43
N HIS A 82 -13.07 4.52 -30.43
CA HIS A 82 -13.83 5.13 -31.49
C HIS A 82 -12.98 6.23 -32.17
N PRO A 83 -12.74 6.17 -33.50
CA PRO A 83 -11.81 7.08 -34.17
C PRO A 83 -12.11 8.59 -34.02
N VAL A 84 -13.36 8.96 -33.73
CA VAL A 84 -13.81 10.36 -33.64
C VAL A 84 -14.08 10.80 -32.21
N ASP A 85 -14.54 9.88 -31.36
CA ASP A 85 -15.01 10.18 -30.00
C ASP A 85 -14.02 9.74 -28.91
N SER A 86 -12.98 8.99 -29.26
CA SER A 86 -11.91 8.67 -28.32
C SER A 86 -10.93 9.82 -28.14
N SER A 87 -10.56 10.04 -26.89
CA SER A 87 -9.60 11.05 -26.49
C SER A 87 -8.72 10.50 -25.35
N GLU A 88 -7.58 11.15 -25.14
CA GLU A 88 -6.68 10.83 -24.02
C GLU A 88 -7.43 10.89 -22.68
N LEU A 89 -8.23 11.94 -22.47
CA LEU A 89 -9.05 12.12 -21.27
C LEU A 89 -10.09 11.00 -21.09
N ALA A 90 -10.69 10.51 -22.18
CA ALA A 90 -11.65 9.42 -22.12
C ALA A 90 -10.98 8.11 -21.64
N PHE A 91 -9.77 7.83 -22.12
CA PHE A 91 -9.01 6.64 -21.73
C PHE A 91 -8.42 6.75 -20.32
N GLU A 92 -8.04 7.95 -19.88
CA GLU A 92 -7.66 8.22 -18.50
C GLU A 92 -8.82 7.91 -17.54
N GLN A 93 -10.01 8.42 -17.84
CA GLN A 93 -11.22 8.14 -17.06
C GLN A 93 -11.60 6.65 -17.09
N ALA A 94 -11.49 6.00 -18.25
CA ALA A 94 -11.77 4.57 -18.39
C ALA A 94 -10.79 3.73 -17.53
N GLY A 95 -9.50 4.08 -17.52
CA GLY A 95 -8.49 3.45 -16.66
C GLY A 95 -8.81 3.62 -15.17
N ALA A 96 -9.15 4.84 -14.75
CA ALA A 96 -9.53 5.15 -13.38
C ALA A 96 -10.73 4.30 -12.91
N ILE A 97 -11.80 4.25 -13.70
CA ILE A 97 -13.01 3.49 -13.39
C ILE A 97 -12.69 1.98 -13.37
N GLY A 98 -12.00 1.49 -14.40
CA GLY A 98 -11.66 0.07 -14.54
C GLY A 98 -10.79 -0.44 -13.39
N ALA A 99 -9.78 0.32 -12.97
CA ALA A 99 -8.90 -0.04 -11.86
C ALA A 99 -9.67 -0.13 -10.54
N VAL A 100 -10.51 0.87 -10.22
CA VAL A 100 -11.31 0.89 -8.99
C VAL A 100 -12.31 -0.28 -8.96
N GLU A 101 -13.00 -0.55 -10.07
CA GLU A 101 -13.93 -1.67 -10.14
C GLU A 101 -13.23 -3.03 -10.00
N ALA A 102 -12.08 -3.20 -10.65
CA ALA A 102 -11.30 -4.43 -10.58
C ALA A 102 -10.84 -4.70 -9.13
N VAL A 103 -10.30 -3.68 -8.46
CA VAL A 103 -9.89 -3.80 -7.05
C VAL A 103 -11.06 -4.12 -6.13
N LYS A 104 -12.24 -3.49 -6.30
CA LYS A 104 -13.43 -3.80 -5.50
C LYS A 104 -13.87 -5.27 -5.61
N LYS A 105 -13.72 -5.86 -6.81
CA LYS A 105 -14.04 -7.27 -7.08
C LYS A 105 -12.94 -8.22 -6.59
N ALA A 106 -11.73 -7.72 -6.31
CA ALA A 106 -10.56 -8.52 -5.95
C ALA A 106 -10.40 -8.79 -4.43
N THR A 107 -11.39 -8.44 -3.60
CA THR A 107 -11.35 -8.64 -2.13
C THR A 107 -10.10 -8.00 -1.48
N PRO A 108 -9.97 -6.67 -1.54
CA PRO A 108 -8.80 -5.97 -1.04
C PRO A 108 -8.67 -6.15 0.49
N ILE A 109 -7.44 -6.06 0.99
CA ILE A 109 -7.11 -6.19 2.41
C ILE A 109 -6.36 -4.96 2.90
N LEU A 110 -6.46 -4.68 4.21
CA LEU A 110 -5.64 -3.64 4.83
C LEU A 110 -4.23 -4.18 5.11
N LEU A 111 -3.24 -3.36 4.77
CA LEU A 111 -1.84 -3.59 5.10
C LEU A 111 -1.36 -2.54 6.11
N GLU A 112 -0.54 -2.96 7.07
CA GLU A 112 0.14 -2.06 8.01
C GLU A 112 1.64 -2.00 7.74
N PRO A 113 2.27 -0.82 7.87
CA PRO A 113 3.71 -0.68 7.76
C PRO A 113 4.41 -1.29 8.98
N ILE A 114 5.35 -2.19 8.72
CA ILE A 114 6.22 -2.81 9.69
C ILE A 114 7.57 -2.10 9.71
N MET A 115 8.02 -1.76 10.90
CA MET A 115 9.29 -1.10 11.16
C MET A 115 10.31 -2.12 11.65
N LYS A 116 11.54 -2.03 11.16
CA LYS A 116 12.68 -2.67 11.79
C LYS A 116 13.18 -1.77 12.90
N LEU A 117 12.94 -2.21 14.12
CA LEU A 117 13.28 -1.54 15.37
C LEU A 117 14.63 -2.06 15.86
N GLN A 118 15.52 -1.15 16.23
CA GLN A 118 16.70 -1.44 17.04
C GLN A 118 16.60 -0.68 18.36
N VAL A 119 16.79 -1.37 19.47
CA VAL A 119 16.75 -0.81 20.82
C VAL A 119 18.07 -1.11 21.53
N VAL A 120 18.67 -0.10 22.15
CA VAL A 120 19.91 -0.24 22.91
C VAL A 120 19.65 0.20 24.35
N VAL A 121 19.79 -0.72 25.29
CA VAL A 121 19.43 -0.52 26.71
C VAL A 121 20.44 -1.20 27.63
N PRO A 122 20.56 -0.80 28.91
CA PRO A 122 21.32 -1.58 29.89
C PRO A 122 20.75 -2.99 30.00
N ASP A 123 21.60 -3.99 30.18
CA ASP A 123 21.17 -5.40 30.26
C ASP A 123 20.17 -5.65 31.40
N SER A 124 20.31 -4.90 32.50
CA SER A 124 19.36 -4.90 33.63
C SER A 124 17.91 -4.58 33.25
N ASN A 125 17.71 -3.89 32.12
CA ASN A 125 16.39 -3.48 31.62
C ASN A 125 15.87 -4.37 30.48
N PHE A 126 16.64 -5.37 30.05
CA PHE A 126 16.32 -6.23 28.91
C PHE A 126 14.91 -6.83 28.98
N GLY A 127 14.59 -7.52 30.08
CA GLY A 127 13.31 -8.23 30.20
C GLY A 127 12.10 -7.28 30.13
N THR A 128 12.18 -6.12 30.77
CA THR A 128 11.12 -5.10 30.75
C THR A 128 10.92 -4.53 29.35
N VAL A 129 12.02 -4.23 28.65
CA VAL A 129 11.98 -3.68 27.29
C VAL A 129 11.49 -4.71 26.28
N GLN A 130 11.93 -5.97 26.41
CA GLN A 130 11.44 -7.08 25.60
C GLN A 130 9.92 -7.26 25.78
N GLY A 131 9.44 -7.21 27.03
CA GLY A 131 8.01 -7.29 27.34
C GLY A 131 7.19 -6.16 26.68
N SER A 132 7.71 -4.92 26.71
CA SER A 132 7.07 -3.78 26.03
C SER A 132 6.97 -4.01 24.52
N ILE A 133 8.03 -4.46 23.86
CA ILE A 133 8.01 -4.76 22.41
C ILE A 133 6.98 -5.85 22.08
N ILE A 134 6.93 -6.93 22.85
CA ILE A 134 5.97 -8.02 22.63
C ILE A 134 4.53 -7.53 22.82
N SER A 135 4.28 -6.70 23.84
CA SER A 135 2.95 -6.13 24.09
C SER A 135 2.43 -5.26 22.93
N LYS A 136 3.35 -4.73 22.12
CA LYS A 136 3.10 -3.92 20.92
C LYS A 136 3.08 -4.74 19.63
N ARG A 137 2.77 -6.05 19.74
CA ARG A 137 2.80 -7.00 18.61
C ARG A 137 4.17 -7.09 17.92
N GLY A 138 5.24 -6.70 18.62
CA GLY A 138 6.59 -6.77 18.09
C GLY A 138 7.15 -8.19 18.14
N MET A 139 7.86 -8.58 17.09
CA MET A 139 8.58 -9.85 17.00
C MET A 139 10.08 -9.59 17.11
N ILE A 140 10.72 -10.12 18.16
CA ILE A 140 12.17 -10.04 18.32
C ILE A 140 12.84 -10.89 17.24
N THR A 141 13.75 -10.29 16.48
CA THR A 141 14.51 -10.96 15.42
C THR A 141 15.93 -11.28 15.85
N ASP A 142 16.55 -10.44 16.70
CA ASP A 142 17.89 -10.67 17.24
C ASP A 142 18.03 -10.04 18.64
N SER A 143 18.94 -10.61 19.43
CA SER A 143 19.33 -10.04 20.72
C SER A 143 20.80 -10.36 21.00
N ARG A 144 21.60 -9.30 21.17
CA ARG A 144 23.04 -9.44 21.44
C ARG A 144 23.51 -8.49 22.53
N MET A 145 24.51 -8.93 23.27
CA MET A 145 25.14 -8.14 24.32
C MET A 145 26.35 -7.37 23.77
N HIS A 146 26.52 -6.13 24.21
CA HIS A 146 27.66 -5.29 23.90
C HIS A 146 28.14 -4.59 25.18
N GLY A 147 29.13 -5.20 25.84
CA GLY A 147 29.54 -4.77 27.18
C GLY A 147 28.41 -4.94 28.20
N ALA A 148 28.05 -3.86 28.90
CA ALA A 148 26.93 -3.82 29.84
C ALA A 148 25.58 -3.46 29.19
N MET A 149 25.56 -3.26 27.87
CA MET A 149 24.37 -2.92 27.10
C MET A 149 23.84 -4.14 26.34
N ARG A 150 22.55 -4.15 26.09
CA ARG A 150 21.83 -5.10 25.26
C ARG A 150 21.29 -4.38 24.03
N ILE A 151 21.57 -4.95 22.87
CA ILE A 151 21.00 -4.53 21.59
C ILE A 151 19.92 -5.54 21.23
N LEU A 152 18.72 -5.03 20.99
CA LEU A 152 17.52 -5.76 20.60
C LEU A 152 17.13 -5.33 19.19
N GLU A 153 16.89 -6.28 18.31
CA GLU A 153 16.31 -6.02 17.00
C GLU A 153 14.96 -6.70 16.90
N ALA A 154 13.98 -6.01 16.33
CA ALA A 154 12.61 -6.49 16.22
C ALA A 154 11.91 -5.95 14.98
N LYS A 155 10.87 -6.64 14.54
CA LYS A 155 9.87 -6.12 13.61
C LYS A 155 8.65 -5.69 14.41
N VAL A 156 8.19 -4.45 14.24
CA VAL A 156 7.05 -3.92 15.01
C VAL A 156 6.14 -3.09 14.12
N PRO A 157 4.80 -3.22 14.23
CA PRO A 157 3.88 -2.36 13.49
C PRO A 157 4.03 -0.90 13.91
N LEU A 158 4.13 0.02 12.93
CA LEU A 158 4.34 1.45 13.21
C LEU A 158 3.22 2.04 14.09
N ALA A 159 1.98 1.56 13.92
CA ALA A 159 0.82 2.00 14.69
C ALA A 159 0.98 1.80 16.21
N GLU A 160 1.80 0.85 16.64
CA GLU A 160 2.03 0.54 18.06
C GLU A 160 3.18 1.37 18.68
N MET A 161 3.92 2.09 17.84
CA MET A 161 5.17 2.78 18.21
C MET A 161 4.97 4.26 18.53
N PHE A 162 3.76 4.79 18.38
CA PHE A 162 3.43 6.14 18.83
C PHE A 162 3.67 6.29 20.34
N GLY A 163 4.46 7.29 20.73
CA GLY A 163 4.83 7.53 22.13
C GLY A 163 5.94 6.63 22.69
N TYR A 164 6.51 5.72 21.89
CA TYR A 164 7.53 4.78 22.37
C TYR A 164 8.80 5.44 22.90
N SER A 165 9.14 6.64 22.41
CA SER A 165 10.27 7.43 22.90
C SER A 165 10.15 7.83 24.38
N SER A 166 8.95 8.16 24.83
CA SER A 166 8.67 8.46 26.24
C SER A 166 8.66 7.18 27.07
N GLU A 167 8.07 6.12 26.53
CA GLU A 167 7.99 4.81 27.17
C GLU A 167 9.38 4.21 27.43
N ILE A 168 10.24 4.12 26.41
CA ILE A 168 11.58 3.54 26.55
C ILE A 168 12.42 4.32 27.58
N ARG A 169 12.29 5.64 27.64
CA ARG A 169 12.97 6.47 28.65
C ARG A 169 12.47 6.13 30.05
N SER A 170 11.16 5.97 30.23
CA SER A 170 10.58 5.57 31.52
C SER A 170 11.08 4.20 31.97
N LEU A 171 11.04 3.20 31.08
CA LEU A 171 11.44 1.82 31.37
C LEU A 171 12.94 1.67 31.70
N THR A 172 13.77 2.62 31.29
CA THR A 172 15.24 2.52 31.36
C THR A 172 15.88 3.60 32.22
N ALA A 173 15.07 4.42 32.91
CA ALA A 173 15.52 5.62 33.62
C ALA A 173 16.35 6.56 32.71
N GLY A 174 15.93 6.70 31.45
CA GLY A 174 16.52 7.59 30.44
C GLY A 174 17.76 7.03 29.74
N ARG A 175 18.17 5.79 30.02
CA ARG A 175 19.41 5.19 29.47
C ARG A 175 19.20 4.39 28.18
N GLY A 176 17.95 4.20 27.78
CA GLY A 176 17.58 3.49 26.57
C GLY A 176 17.47 4.41 25.36
N THR A 177 17.95 3.93 24.22
CA THR A 177 17.76 4.55 22.92
C THR A 177 17.12 3.56 21.96
N PHE A 178 16.46 4.07 20.92
CA PHE A 178 15.94 3.24 19.85
C PHE A 178 16.04 3.98 18.52
N SER A 179 16.06 3.22 17.44
CA SER A 179 15.93 3.69 16.07
C SER A 179 14.98 2.76 15.32
N MET A 180 14.32 3.28 14.30
CA MET A 180 13.42 2.52 13.45
C MET A 180 13.61 2.90 12.00
N GLU A 181 13.59 1.91 11.12
CA GLU A 181 13.58 2.09 9.67
C GLU A 181 12.40 1.33 9.04
N PRO A 182 11.78 1.84 7.96
CA PRO A 182 10.73 1.10 7.26
C PRO A 182 11.24 -0.26 6.79
N SER A 183 10.51 -1.33 7.07
CA SER A 183 10.86 -2.69 6.62
C SER A 183 9.95 -3.14 5.49
N SER A 184 8.68 -3.43 5.79
CA SER A 184 7.75 -4.07 4.86
C SER A 184 6.31 -3.67 5.17
N TYR A 185 5.37 -4.15 4.36
CA TYR A 185 3.94 -4.10 4.65
C TYR A 185 3.46 -5.52 4.95
N GLU A 186 2.70 -5.67 6.03
CA GLU A 186 2.10 -6.93 6.43
C GLU A 186 0.58 -6.78 6.58
N ARG A 187 -0.13 -7.90 6.50
CA ARG A 187 -1.60 -7.91 6.62
C ARG A 187 -2.00 -7.48 8.03
N VAL A 188 -2.93 -6.52 8.11
CA VAL A 188 -3.53 -6.11 9.39
C VAL A 188 -4.32 -7.29 9.98
N PRO A 189 -4.15 -7.61 11.28
CA PRO A 189 -4.96 -8.59 11.97
C PRO A 189 -6.46 -8.32 11.83
N ALA A 190 -7.27 -9.36 11.63
CA ALA A 190 -8.69 -9.24 11.31
C ALA A 190 -9.47 -8.36 12.31
N ASN A 191 -9.22 -8.54 13.60
CA ASN A 191 -9.85 -7.79 14.69
C ASN A 191 -9.48 -6.28 14.70
N ILE A 192 -8.34 -5.91 14.13
CA ILE A 192 -7.93 -4.50 13.99
C ILE A 192 -8.51 -3.94 12.69
N ALA A 193 -8.47 -4.73 11.61
CA ALA A 193 -9.01 -4.36 10.32
C ALA A 193 -10.52 -4.04 10.40
N GLU A 194 -11.31 -4.88 11.08
CA GLU A 194 -12.74 -4.64 11.30
C GLU A 194 -13.01 -3.29 11.98
N LYS A 195 -12.29 -2.99 13.07
CA LYS A 195 -12.43 -1.70 13.79
C LYS A 195 -12.08 -0.49 12.93
N ILE A 196 -11.05 -0.62 12.09
CA ILE A 196 -10.68 0.44 11.15
C ILE A 196 -11.85 0.65 10.19
N LEU A 197 -12.33 -0.41 9.54
CA LEU A 197 -13.41 -0.32 8.55
C LEU A 197 -14.71 0.25 9.15
N GLU A 198 -15.06 -0.11 10.39
CA GLU A 198 -16.22 0.45 11.11
C GLU A 198 -16.12 1.98 11.33
N THR A 199 -14.91 2.52 11.42
CA THR A 199 -14.70 3.97 11.62
C THR A 199 -14.91 4.77 10.33
N PHE A 200 -14.79 4.11 9.16
CA PHE A 200 -14.89 4.73 7.84
C PHE A 200 -16.20 4.43 7.10
N SER A 201 -17.07 3.61 7.68
CA SER A 201 -18.44 3.30 7.21
C SER A 201 -19.48 4.23 7.81
#